data_AF-A0A0N5ACV4-F1
#
_entry.id   AF-A0A0N5ACV4-F1
#
_cell.length_a   1.000
_cell.length_b   1.000
_cell.length_c   1.000
_cell.angle_alpha   90.00
_cell.angle_beta   90.00
_cell.angle_gamma   90.00
#
_symmetry.space_group_name_H-M   'P 1'
#
loop_
_entity.id
_entity.type
_entity.pdbx_description
1 polymer ?
#
loop_
_entity_poly.entity_id
_entity_poly.type
_entity_poly.pdbx_seq_one_letter_code
_entity_poly.pdbx_strand_id
1 'polypeptide(L)'
;MSNLTFLNDASVLHNLRSRYSAMLIYTYSGLFCVVINPYKRLPIYTDSVATMFMGKRRTEMPPHLFAVSDEAYRNMLQNHENQSMLITGESGAGKTENTKKVIAYFAVVGASQTKQEGEKKVTLEDQIVQTNPVLEAFGNARTVRNNNSSRFGKFIRIHFSKQGKVASCDIEHYLLEKSRVIRQAPGERCYHIFYQIYSDFIPTLKKDLLLDRPLRDYWFVAQAELTIDGVNDKEEHQLTDEAFDILNFSKEEKANCYKL
;
A
#
# COMPACT_ATOMS: atom_id res chain seq x y z
N MET A 1 21.55 -3.43 -14.47
CA MET A 1 22.49 -2.29 -14.35
C MET A 1 23.86 -2.69 -13.83
N SER A 2 24.03 -3.81 -13.10
CA SER A 2 25.35 -4.26 -12.62
C SER A 2 26.40 -4.54 -13.72
N ASN A 3 25.95 -4.75 -14.97
CA ASN A 3 26.83 -5.04 -16.11
C ASN A 3 27.06 -3.81 -17.00
N LEU A 4 26.73 -2.59 -16.55
CA LEU A 4 27.03 -1.38 -17.30
C LEU A 4 28.54 -1.13 -17.25
N THR A 5 29.17 -0.99 -18.42
CA THR A 5 30.60 -0.66 -18.54
C THR A 5 30.92 0.71 -17.96
N PHE A 6 30.00 1.67 -18.11
CA PHE A 6 30.15 3.04 -17.60
C PHE A 6 29.17 3.29 -16.46
N LEU A 7 29.70 3.47 -15.26
CA LEU A 7 28.95 3.78 -14.04
C LEU A 7 28.94 5.30 -13.81
N ASN A 8 28.19 6.02 -14.63
CA ASN A 8 27.93 7.46 -14.47
C ASN A 8 26.43 7.77 -14.59
N ASP A 9 26.03 8.92 -14.06
CA ASP A 9 24.63 9.34 -13.98
C ASP A 9 23.94 9.36 -15.35
N ALA A 10 24.66 9.83 -16.39
CA ALA A 10 24.15 9.86 -17.75
C ALA A 10 23.83 8.46 -18.30
N SER A 11 24.71 7.48 -18.03
CA SER A 11 24.53 6.10 -18.48
C SER A 11 23.39 5.41 -17.75
N VAL A 12 23.28 5.63 -16.44
CA VAL A 12 22.17 5.11 -15.62
C VAL A 12 20.85 5.72 -16.07
N LEU A 13 20.79 7.04 -16.23
CA LEU A 13 19.60 7.74 -16.70
C LEU A 13 19.16 7.25 -18.09
N HIS A 14 20.10 7.11 -19.03
CA HIS A 14 19.81 6.59 -20.36
C HIS A 14 19.24 5.17 -20.31
N ASN A 15 19.86 4.28 -19.52
CA ASN A 15 19.38 2.89 -19.39
C ASN A 15 17.96 2.83 -18.81
N LEU A 16 17.75 3.55 -17.70
CA LEU A 16 16.46 3.62 -17.02
C LEU A 16 15.37 4.21 -17.91
N ARG A 17 15.68 5.30 -18.64
CA ARG A 17 14.75 5.93 -19.59
C ARG A 17 14.39 4.98 -20.73
N SER A 18 15.36 4.31 -21.35
CA SER A 18 15.11 3.36 -22.43
C SER A 18 14.25 2.17 -21.98
N ARG A 19 14.51 1.63 -20.79
CA ARG A 19 13.70 0.55 -20.20
C ARG A 19 12.28 1.00 -19.88
N TYR A 20 12.12 2.19 -19.31
CA TYR A 20 10.80 2.76 -19.01
C TYR A 20 9.98 3.00 -20.29
N SER A 21 10.61 3.52 -21.35
CA SER A 21 9.95 3.68 -22.66
C SER A 21 9.49 2.35 -23.25
N ALA A 22 10.18 1.25 -22.95
CA ALA A 22 9.78 -0.10 -23.31
C ALA A 22 8.84 -0.77 -22.28
N MET A 23 8.27 0.01 -21.35
CA MET A 23 7.35 -0.45 -20.30
C MET A 23 7.94 -1.44 -19.29
N LEU A 24 9.28 -1.50 -19.19
CA LEU A 24 10.01 -2.32 -18.22
C LEU A 24 10.34 -1.48 -16.99
N ILE A 25 9.40 -1.42 -16.04
CA ILE A 25 9.49 -0.53 -14.87
C ILE A 25 10.49 -0.99 -13.80
N TYR A 26 10.80 -2.29 -13.75
CA TYR A 26 11.71 -2.90 -12.78
C TYR A 26 13.09 -3.12 -13.43
N THR A 27 14.15 -2.76 -12.71
CA THR A 27 15.53 -2.92 -13.18
C THR A 27 16.45 -3.29 -12.02
N TYR A 28 17.14 -4.42 -12.13
CA TYR A 28 18.14 -4.80 -11.12
C TYR A 28 19.40 -3.92 -11.20
N SER A 29 19.89 -3.52 -10.03
CA SER A 29 21.17 -2.83 -9.82
C SER A 29 21.93 -3.49 -8.67
N GLY A 30 22.69 -4.55 -8.98
CA GLY A 30 23.32 -5.38 -7.94
C GLY A 30 22.25 -5.98 -7.03
N LEU A 31 22.36 -5.77 -5.72
CA LEU A 31 21.35 -6.23 -4.75
C LEU A 31 20.03 -5.46 -4.85
N PHE A 32 20.06 -4.23 -5.34
CA PHE A 32 18.88 -3.36 -5.39
C PHE A 32 17.98 -3.65 -6.60
N CYS A 33 16.69 -3.35 -6.46
CA CYS A 33 15.74 -3.28 -7.56
C CYS A 33 15.25 -1.84 -7.69
N VAL A 34 15.60 -1.18 -8.81
CA VAL A 34 15.13 0.16 -9.13
C VAL A 34 13.77 0.05 -9.83
N VAL A 35 12.82 0.84 -9.35
CA VAL A 35 11.45 0.87 -9.87
C VAL A 35 11.12 2.29 -10.31
N ILE A 36 10.58 2.45 -11.52
CA ILE A 36 10.04 3.72 -11.99
C ILE A 36 8.52 3.60 -12.02
N ASN A 37 7.83 4.39 -11.18
CA ASN A 37 6.38 4.35 -11.06
C ASN A 37 5.71 4.70 -12.40
N PRO A 38 4.93 3.79 -13.01
CA PRO A 38 4.30 4.04 -14.30
C PRO A 38 3.01 4.86 -14.22
N TYR A 39 2.49 5.15 -13.01
CA TYR A 39 1.20 5.82 -12.79
C TYR A 39 0.00 5.15 -13.49
N LYS A 40 0.10 3.85 -13.77
CA LYS A 40 -0.96 3.05 -14.38
C LYS A 40 -0.93 1.63 -13.84
N ARG A 41 -2.09 0.98 -13.88
CA ARG A 41 -2.23 -0.44 -13.53
C ARG A 41 -1.64 -1.28 -14.67
N LEU A 42 -0.68 -2.13 -14.33
CA LEU A 42 -0.07 -3.08 -15.26
C LEU A 42 -0.53 -4.49 -14.90
N PRO A 43 -0.80 -5.37 -15.88
CA PRO A 43 -1.23 -6.75 -15.65
C PRO A 43 -0.06 -7.68 -15.25
N ILE A 44 0.88 -7.18 -14.44
CA ILE A 44 2.10 -7.90 -14.01
C ILE A 44 2.03 -8.34 -12.54
N TYR A 45 0.91 -8.07 -11.87
CA TYR A 45 0.72 -8.38 -10.44
C TYR A 45 -0.42 -9.37 -10.20
N THR A 46 -0.77 -10.18 -11.19
CA THR A 46 -1.80 -11.21 -11.07
C THR A 46 -1.28 -12.43 -10.33
N ASP A 47 -2.18 -13.23 -9.77
CA ASP A 47 -1.83 -14.49 -9.08
C ASP A 47 -1.09 -15.47 -10.01
N SER A 48 -1.43 -15.48 -11.29
CA SER A 48 -0.72 -16.26 -12.30
C SER A 48 0.75 -15.84 -12.40
N VAL A 49 1.03 -14.54 -12.40
CA VAL A 49 2.42 -14.03 -12.43
C VAL A 49 3.10 -14.34 -11.10
N ALA A 50 2.45 -14.14 -9.95
CA ALA A 50 3.02 -14.52 -8.65
C ALA A 50 3.46 -15.99 -8.62
N THR A 51 2.62 -16.88 -9.16
CA THR A 51 2.92 -18.33 -9.28
C THR A 51 4.11 -18.59 -10.19
N MET A 52 4.27 -17.86 -11.30
CA MET A 52 5.43 -18.00 -12.20
C MET A 52 6.76 -17.67 -11.50
N PHE A 53 6.76 -16.71 -10.57
CA PHE A 53 7.96 -16.30 -9.82
C PHE A 53 8.28 -17.20 -8.63
N MET A 54 7.33 -18.02 -8.18
CA MET A 54 7.48 -18.86 -6.98
C MET A 54 8.60 -19.89 -7.15
N GLY A 55 9.55 -19.89 -6.22
CA GLY A 55 10.66 -20.84 -6.20
C GLY A 55 11.68 -20.66 -7.32
N LYS A 56 11.63 -19.57 -8.09
CA LYS A 56 12.55 -19.30 -9.20
C LYS A 56 13.75 -18.48 -8.73
N ARG A 57 14.92 -18.80 -9.27
CA ARG A 57 16.13 -18.01 -9.00
C ARG A 57 16.04 -16.68 -9.73
N ARG A 58 16.69 -15.65 -9.17
CA ARG A 58 16.72 -14.31 -9.74
C ARG A 58 17.29 -14.24 -11.17
N THR A 59 18.15 -15.17 -11.54
CA THR A 59 18.73 -15.29 -12.90
C THR A 59 17.77 -15.94 -13.91
N GLU A 60 16.76 -16.66 -13.45
CA GLU A 60 15.79 -17.38 -14.29
C GLU A 60 14.60 -16.49 -14.66
N MET A 61 14.39 -15.40 -13.92
CA MET A 61 13.24 -14.52 -14.08
C MET A 61 13.69 -13.07 -14.37
N PRO A 62 12.91 -12.32 -15.18
CA PRO A 62 13.21 -10.92 -15.42
C PRO A 62 13.11 -10.09 -14.13
N PRO A 63 13.69 -8.87 -14.10
CA PRO A 63 13.56 -7.97 -12.97
C PRO A 63 12.09 -7.74 -12.59
N HIS A 64 11.73 -8.10 -11.36
CA HIS A 64 10.40 -7.92 -10.83
C HIS A 64 10.43 -7.90 -9.31
N LEU A 65 9.43 -7.25 -8.70
CA LEU A 65 9.30 -7.20 -7.25
C LEU A 65 9.09 -8.59 -6.64
N PHE A 66 8.28 -9.44 -7.27
CA PHE A 66 8.02 -10.81 -6.81
C PHE A 66 9.28 -11.68 -6.74
N ALA A 67 10.24 -11.49 -7.65
CA ALA A 67 11.51 -12.20 -7.56
C ALA A 67 12.32 -11.79 -6.32
N VAL A 68 12.30 -10.50 -5.95
CA VAL A 68 12.95 -9.99 -4.74
C VAL A 68 12.26 -10.53 -3.49
N SER A 69 10.91 -10.57 -3.50
CA SER A 69 10.12 -11.14 -2.41
C SER A 69 10.34 -12.66 -2.25
N ASP A 70 10.36 -13.42 -3.35
CA ASP A 70 10.62 -14.86 -3.36
C ASP A 70 12.03 -15.20 -2.86
N GLU A 71 13.03 -14.42 -3.31
CA GLU A 71 14.42 -14.55 -2.85
C GLU A 71 14.52 -14.34 -1.34
N ALA A 72 13.90 -13.29 -0.80
CA ALA A 72 13.85 -13.05 0.64
C ALA A 72 13.15 -14.19 1.38
N TYR A 73 11.99 -14.65 0.90
CA TYR A 73 11.24 -15.75 1.50
C TYR A 73 12.06 -17.05 1.54
N ARG A 74 12.70 -17.42 0.42
CA ARG A 74 13.54 -18.62 0.36
C ARG A 74 14.77 -18.51 1.26
N ASN A 75 15.46 -17.37 1.26
CA ASN A 75 16.63 -17.15 2.11
C ASN A 75 16.25 -17.24 3.60
N MET A 76 15.10 -16.68 3.99
CA MET A 76 14.57 -16.79 5.34
C MET A 76 14.35 -18.26 5.75
N LEU A 77 13.76 -19.08 4.87
CA LEU A 77 13.51 -20.50 5.16
C LEU A 77 14.77 -21.36 5.16
N GLN A 78 15.71 -21.09 4.26
CA GLN A 78 16.94 -21.87 4.10
C GLN A 78 17.98 -21.54 5.16
N ASN A 79 18.17 -20.25 5.46
CA ASN A 79 19.21 -19.78 6.36
C ASN A 79 18.70 -19.64 7.80
N HIS A 80 17.38 -19.71 8.02
CA HIS A 80 16.74 -19.47 9.32
C HIS A 80 17.07 -18.10 9.92
N GLU A 81 17.24 -17.10 9.05
CA GLU A 81 17.53 -15.71 9.42
C GLU A 81 16.41 -14.76 8.96
N ASN A 82 16.03 -13.83 9.84
CA ASN A 82 15.03 -12.82 9.52
C ASN A 82 15.50 -11.94 8.35
N GLN A 83 14.56 -11.57 7.48
CA GLN A 83 14.82 -10.72 6.33
C GLN A 83 14.14 -9.37 6.48
N SER A 84 14.71 -8.34 5.85
CA SER A 84 14.12 -7.01 5.78
C SER A 84 14.09 -6.53 4.34
N MET A 85 13.00 -5.88 3.95
CA MET A 85 12.88 -5.25 2.64
C MET A 85 12.56 -3.76 2.83
N LEU A 86 13.48 -2.90 2.38
CA LEU A 86 13.34 -1.46 2.47
C LEU A 86 12.94 -0.87 1.11
N ILE A 87 11.78 -0.22 1.05
CA ILE A 87 11.31 0.51 -0.13
C ILE A 87 11.49 2.01 0.11
N THR A 88 12.46 2.61 -0.57
CA THR A 88 12.76 4.03 -0.48
C THR A 88 12.40 4.77 -1.77
N GLY A 89 12.20 6.08 -1.67
CA GLY A 89 11.87 6.96 -2.80
C GLY A 89 11.15 8.22 -2.35
N GLU A 90 11.10 9.22 -3.23
CA GLU A 90 10.40 10.48 -2.99
C GLU A 90 8.87 10.30 -2.92
N SER A 91 8.15 11.39 -2.61
CA SER A 91 6.68 11.43 -2.71
C SER A 91 6.25 11.10 -4.13
N GLY A 92 5.30 10.18 -4.30
CA GLY A 92 4.83 9.73 -5.62
C GLY A 92 5.65 8.60 -6.27
N ALA A 93 6.76 8.16 -5.65
CA ALA A 93 7.58 7.07 -6.20
C ALA A 93 6.91 5.68 -6.20
N GLY A 94 5.69 5.54 -5.67
CA GLY A 94 4.96 4.27 -5.63
C GLY A 94 5.34 3.32 -4.49
N LYS A 95 5.89 3.85 -3.39
CA LYS A 95 6.32 3.03 -2.23
C LYS A 95 5.19 2.17 -1.66
N THR A 96 4.04 2.81 -1.38
CA THR A 96 2.86 2.16 -0.81
C THR A 96 2.30 1.08 -1.73
N GLU A 97 2.20 1.37 -3.02
CA GLU A 97 1.72 0.41 -4.03
C GLU A 97 2.64 -0.81 -4.14
N ASN A 98 3.96 -0.61 -4.20
CA ASN A 98 4.90 -1.74 -4.20
C ASN A 98 4.80 -2.55 -2.90
N THR A 99 4.64 -1.89 -1.75
CA THR A 99 4.47 -2.58 -0.45
C THR A 99 3.23 -3.49 -0.48
N LYS A 100 2.09 -3.00 -1.00
CA LYS A 100 0.87 -3.81 -1.18
C LYS A 100 1.14 -5.05 -2.03
N LYS A 101 1.92 -4.92 -3.10
CA LYS A 101 2.26 -6.06 -3.99
C LYS A 101 3.16 -7.08 -3.30
N VAL A 102 4.09 -6.66 -2.46
CA VAL A 102 4.93 -7.58 -1.68
C VAL A 102 4.10 -8.34 -0.65
N ILE A 103 3.22 -7.63 0.07
CA ILE A 103 2.29 -8.25 1.01
C ILE A 103 1.42 -9.29 0.30
N ALA A 104 0.82 -8.92 -0.84
CA ALA A 104 0.01 -9.84 -1.63
C ALA A 104 0.81 -11.07 -2.10
N TYR A 105 2.08 -10.89 -2.46
CA TYR A 105 2.95 -12.00 -2.82
C TYR A 105 3.18 -12.96 -1.65
N PHE A 106 3.53 -12.42 -0.47
CA PHE A 106 3.74 -13.23 0.74
C PHE A 106 2.47 -13.92 1.22
N ALA A 107 1.31 -13.28 1.05
CA ALA A 107 0.01 -13.90 1.26
C ALA A 107 -0.17 -15.14 0.36
N VAL A 108 0.13 -15.04 -0.95
CA VAL A 108 0.00 -16.16 -1.87
C VAL A 108 0.98 -17.30 -1.56
N VAL A 109 2.24 -16.98 -1.26
CA VAL A 109 3.29 -18.00 -1.00
C VAL A 109 3.15 -18.63 0.38
N GLY A 110 2.76 -17.85 1.39
CA GLY A 110 2.60 -18.31 2.76
C GLY A 110 1.20 -18.84 3.10
N ALA A 111 0.24 -18.77 2.18
CA ALA A 111 -1.10 -19.32 2.39
C ALA A 111 -1.07 -20.85 2.51
N SER A 112 -1.87 -21.38 3.43
CA SER A 112 -2.11 -22.82 3.52
C SER A 112 -2.91 -23.27 2.30
N GLN A 113 -2.38 -24.20 1.49
CA GLN A 113 -3.08 -24.77 0.32
C GLN A 113 -4.37 -25.54 0.67
N THR A 114 -4.68 -25.73 1.95
CA THR A 114 -5.97 -26.25 2.42
C THR A 114 -7.05 -25.16 2.36
N LYS A 115 -7.41 -24.70 1.16
CA LYS A 115 -8.71 -24.07 0.95
C LYS A 115 -9.74 -25.19 0.92
N GLN A 116 -10.49 -25.37 2.00
CA GLN A 116 -11.71 -26.17 1.94
C GLN A 116 -12.70 -25.41 1.05
N GLU A 117 -13.13 -26.03 -0.04
CA GLU A 117 -14.15 -25.48 -0.93
C GLU A 117 -15.44 -25.28 -0.12
N GLY A 118 -15.93 -24.04 -0.02
CA GLY A 118 -17.29 -23.75 0.46
C GLY A 118 -17.44 -22.59 1.43
N GLU A 119 -16.42 -22.21 2.20
CA GLU A 119 -16.49 -21.07 3.12
C GLU A 119 -15.52 -19.95 2.71
N LYS A 120 -16.06 -18.77 2.37
CA LYS A 120 -15.29 -17.51 2.30
C LYS A 120 -14.89 -17.10 3.72
N LYS A 121 -14.03 -17.88 4.36
CA LYS A 121 -13.47 -17.52 5.65
C LYS A 121 -12.40 -16.46 5.40
N VAL A 122 -12.57 -15.28 5.99
CA VAL A 122 -11.56 -14.22 5.97
C VAL A 122 -10.24 -14.83 6.43
N THR A 123 -9.24 -14.79 5.57
CA THR A 123 -7.92 -15.33 5.87
C THR A 123 -7.06 -14.29 6.57
N LEU A 124 -6.02 -14.72 7.30
CA LEU A 124 -5.06 -13.79 7.90
C LEU A 124 -4.40 -12.92 6.81
N GLU A 125 -4.17 -13.52 5.66
CA GLU A 125 -3.67 -12.87 4.45
C GLU A 125 -4.60 -11.76 3.96
N ASP A 126 -5.91 -12.01 3.92
CA ASP A 126 -6.92 -10.99 3.58
C ASP A 126 -6.88 -9.84 4.58
N GLN A 127 -6.78 -10.13 5.88
CA GLN A 127 -6.69 -9.10 6.92
C GLN A 127 -5.47 -8.19 6.72
N ILE A 128 -4.30 -8.75 6.43
CA ILE A 128 -3.08 -7.96 6.21
C ILE A 128 -3.23 -7.03 5.00
N VAL A 129 -3.88 -7.49 3.93
CA VAL A 129 -4.14 -6.66 2.75
C VAL A 129 -5.12 -5.54 3.10
N GLN A 130 -6.19 -5.86 3.84
CA GLN A 130 -7.27 -4.95 4.22
C GLN A 130 -6.89 -3.95 5.31
N THR A 131 -5.74 -4.09 5.97
CA THR A 131 -5.21 -3.00 6.81
C THR A 131 -4.88 -1.75 6.01
N ASN A 132 -4.57 -1.86 4.71
CA ASN A 132 -4.17 -0.69 3.91
C ASN A 132 -5.31 0.33 3.71
N PRO A 133 -6.53 -0.02 3.26
CA PRO A 133 -7.63 0.93 3.17
C PRO A 133 -7.84 1.78 4.43
N VAL A 134 -7.78 1.15 5.61
CA VAL A 134 -7.90 1.86 6.90
C VAL A 134 -6.72 2.81 7.10
N LEU A 135 -5.49 2.32 6.98
CA LEU A 135 -4.30 3.15 7.16
C LEU A 135 -4.21 4.30 6.15
N GLU A 136 -4.69 4.11 4.92
CA GLU A 136 -4.69 5.14 3.89
C GLU A 136 -5.77 6.19 4.15
N ALA A 137 -6.96 5.79 4.60
CA ALA A 137 -8.01 6.74 4.98
C ALA A 137 -7.51 7.73 6.05
N PHE A 138 -6.87 7.23 7.09
CA PHE A 138 -6.42 8.04 8.23
C PHE A 138 -5.03 8.66 8.07
N GLY A 139 -4.15 8.05 7.28
CA GLY A 139 -2.75 8.42 7.19
C GLY A 139 -2.30 9.00 5.84
N ASN A 140 -3.13 8.92 4.80
CA ASN A 140 -2.82 9.52 3.50
C ASN A 140 -3.63 10.80 3.26
N ALA A 141 -3.02 11.69 2.47
CA ALA A 141 -3.61 12.95 2.06
C ALA A 141 -3.14 13.33 0.65
N ARG A 142 -3.81 14.30 0.03
CA ARG A 142 -3.34 14.89 -1.25
C ARG A 142 -2.29 15.96 -0.98
N THR A 143 -1.19 15.86 -1.72
CA THR A 143 -0.20 16.93 -1.88
C THR A 143 -0.22 17.43 -3.31
N VAL A 144 0.49 18.53 -3.58
CA VAL A 144 0.63 19.11 -4.93
C VAL A 144 1.13 18.10 -5.97
N ARG A 145 1.92 17.09 -5.56
CA ARG A 145 2.55 16.12 -6.47
C ARG A 145 1.91 14.74 -6.43
N ASN A 146 1.10 14.42 -5.42
CA ASN A 146 0.56 13.08 -5.23
C ASN A 146 -0.79 13.13 -4.53
N ASN A 147 -1.81 12.58 -5.20
CA ASN A 147 -3.18 12.55 -4.72
C ASN A 147 -3.42 11.62 -3.53
N ASN A 148 -2.59 10.57 -3.37
CA ASN A 148 -2.69 9.60 -2.28
C ASN A 148 -1.31 9.44 -1.61
N SER A 149 -0.87 10.48 -0.90
CA SER A 149 0.47 10.55 -0.30
C SER A 149 0.43 10.11 1.16
N SER A 150 1.14 9.04 1.49
CA SER A 150 1.31 8.63 2.90
C SER A 150 2.10 9.68 3.67
N ARG A 151 1.47 10.23 4.71
CA ARG A 151 2.02 11.25 5.62
C ARG A 151 2.44 10.67 6.96
N PHE A 152 2.72 9.38 6.96
CA PHE A 152 3.27 8.60 8.06
C PHE A 152 4.17 7.51 7.47
N GLY A 153 5.11 7.03 8.26
CA GLY A 153 5.87 5.83 7.97
C GLY A 153 5.21 4.60 8.57
N LYS A 154 5.44 3.45 7.93
CA LYS A 154 4.94 2.15 8.38
C LYS A 154 6.04 1.11 8.32
N PHE A 155 6.17 0.35 9.39
CA PHE A 155 7.06 -0.80 9.50
C PHE A 155 6.18 -2.03 9.70
N ILE A 156 6.18 -2.90 8.70
CA ILE A 156 5.31 -4.08 8.66
C ILE A 156 6.20 -5.31 8.88
N ARG A 157 5.92 -6.05 9.95
CA ARG A 157 6.57 -7.32 10.27
C ARG A 157 5.60 -8.45 9.94
N ILE A 158 5.96 -9.27 8.96
CA ILE A 158 5.22 -10.49 8.63
C ILE A 158 5.97 -11.66 9.23
N HIS A 159 5.32 -12.39 10.12
CA HIS A 159 5.90 -13.54 10.80
C HIS A 159 5.51 -14.81 10.07
N PHE A 160 6.49 -15.65 9.77
CA PHE A 160 6.29 -16.96 9.17
C PHE A 160 6.56 -18.06 10.19
N SER A 161 5.75 -19.12 10.11
CA SER A 161 5.97 -20.37 10.85
C SER A 161 7.20 -21.13 10.32
N LYS A 162 7.65 -22.14 11.07
CA LYS A 162 8.75 -23.03 10.63
C LYS A 162 8.45 -23.74 9.31
N GLN A 163 7.17 -23.95 9.00
CA GLN A 163 6.69 -24.54 7.75
C GLN A 163 6.55 -23.51 6.62
N GLY A 164 6.92 -22.25 6.85
CA GLY A 164 6.86 -21.17 5.86
C GLY A 164 5.48 -20.57 5.63
N LYS A 165 4.49 -20.89 6.46
CA LYS A 165 3.16 -20.27 6.40
C LYS A 165 3.11 -18.94 7.13
N VAL A 166 2.28 -18.00 6.68
CA VAL A 166 2.04 -16.75 7.42
C VAL A 166 1.42 -17.10 8.78
N ALA A 167 2.03 -16.63 9.86
CA ALA A 167 1.64 -16.92 11.24
C ALA A 167 1.00 -15.70 11.93
N SER A 168 1.58 -14.52 11.72
CA SER A 168 1.04 -13.25 12.23
C SER A 168 1.61 -12.07 11.45
N CYS A 169 1.03 -10.90 11.66
CA CYS A 169 1.51 -9.64 11.10
C CYS A 169 1.39 -8.55 12.16
N ASP A 170 2.39 -7.69 12.21
CA ASP A 170 2.45 -6.55 13.10
C ASP A 170 2.81 -5.29 12.28
N ILE A 171 2.16 -4.17 12.60
CA ILE A 171 2.35 -2.90 11.90
C ILE A 171 2.63 -1.80 12.93
N GLU A 172 3.87 -1.34 12.94
CA GLU A 172 4.28 -0.14 13.67
C GLU A 172 4.18 1.08 12.75
N HIS A 173 3.63 2.18 13.26
CA HIS A 173 3.56 3.44 12.55
C HIS A 173 4.50 4.46 13.19
N TYR A 174 5.04 5.38 12.40
CA TYR A 174 5.92 6.42 12.88
C TYR A 174 5.71 7.74 12.15
N LEU A 175 5.88 8.85 12.86
CA LEU A 175 5.93 10.21 12.30
C LEU A 175 4.71 10.60 11.45
N LEU A 176 3.49 10.47 11.99
CA LEU A 176 2.30 11.06 11.38
C LEU A 176 2.43 12.59 11.34
N GLU A 177 2.20 13.20 10.18
CA GLU A 177 2.23 14.65 10.00
C GLU A 177 1.01 15.32 10.66
N LYS A 178 1.11 15.58 11.96
CA LYS A 178 0.03 16.18 12.76
C LYS A 178 -0.36 17.59 12.29
N SER A 179 0.60 18.37 11.77
CA SER A 179 0.37 19.73 11.29
C SER A 179 -0.69 19.82 10.19
N ARG A 180 -0.87 18.74 9.40
CA ARG A 180 -1.85 18.67 8.31
C ARG A 180 -3.30 18.79 8.77
N VAL A 181 -3.61 18.40 10.01
CA VAL A 181 -4.95 18.57 10.57
C VAL A 181 -5.26 20.05 10.81
N ILE A 182 -4.24 20.85 11.15
CA ILE A 182 -4.42 22.25 11.55
C ILE A 182 -4.33 23.17 10.33
N ARG A 183 -3.53 22.83 9.33
CA ARG A 183 -3.28 23.68 8.16
C ARG A 183 -2.98 22.87 6.91
N GLN A 184 -3.55 23.29 5.78
CA GLN A 184 -3.23 22.77 4.44
C GLN A 184 -2.67 23.90 3.56
N ALA A 185 -1.65 23.60 2.77
CA ALA A 185 -1.15 24.54 1.76
C ALA A 185 -2.06 24.51 0.51
N PRO A 186 -2.06 25.57 -0.32
CA PRO A 186 -2.81 25.58 -1.59
C PRO A 186 -2.45 24.37 -2.47
N GLY A 187 -3.47 23.71 -3.04
CA GLY A 187 -3.31 22.49 -3.83
C GLY A 187 -3.17 21.20 -3.01
N GLU A 188 -3.16 21.28 -1.68
CA GLU A 188 -3.21 20.12 -0.78
C GLU A 188 -4.63 19.87 -0.26
N ARG A 189 -4.86 18.66 0.26
CA ARG A 189 -6.09 18.24 0.96
C ARG A 189 -5.71 17.70 2.33
N CYS A 190 -6.64 17.71 3.29
CA CYS A 190 -6.46 17.02 4.56
C CYS A 190 -6.52 15.48 4.39
N TYR A 191 -6.46 14.72 5.48
CA TYR A 191 -6.56 13.26 5.47
C TYR A 191 -7.87 12.78 4.86
N HIS A 192 -7.82 11.68 4.10
CA HIS A 192 -8.94 11.20 3.28
C HIS A 192 -10.20 10.88 4.09
N ILE A 193 -10.05 10.36 5.31
CA ILE A 193 -11.16 9.94 6.16
C ILE A 193 -12.20 11.06 6.39
N PHE A 194 -11.79 12.32 6.50
CA PHE A 194 -12.72 13.43 6.71
C PHE A 194 -13.71 13.61 5.55
N TYR A 195 -13.24 13.37 4.35
CA TYR A 195 -14.04 13.52 3.13
C TYR A 195 -14.85 12.26 2.83
N GLN A 196 -14.29 11.09 3.16
CA GLN A 196 -15.02 9.82 3.17
C GLN A 196 -16.22 9.90 4.11
N ILE A 197 -16.05 10.35 5.36
CA ILE A 197 -17.16 10.54 6.32
C ILE A 197 -18.25 11.47 5.73
N TYR A 198 -17.86 12.49 4.97
CA TYR A 198 -18.79 13.43 4.35
C TYR A 198 -19.50 12.93 3.07
N SER A 199 -19.09 11.79 2.53
CA SER A 199 -19.50 11.28 1.20
C SER A 199 -20.91 10.68 1.10
N ASP A 200 -21.64 10.58 2.22
CA ASP A 200 -22.97 9.94 2.29
C ASP A 200 -22.99 8.45 1.90
N PHE A 201 -21.87 7.74 2.05
CA PHE A 201 -21.87 6.27 1.99
C PHE A 201 -22.73 5.67 3.12
N ILE A 202 -22.51 6.11 4.36
CA ILE A 202 -23.36 5.80 5.52
C ILE A 202 -24.29 7.00 5.76
N PRO A 203 -25.58 6.91 5.38
CA PRO A 203 -26.46 8.09 5.36
C PRO A 203 -26.70 8.71 6.75
N THR A 204 -26.63 7.91 7.82
CA THR A 204 -26.86 8.39 9.19
C THR A 204 -25.62 9.00 9.83
N LEU A 205 -24.41 8.71 9.31
CA LEU A 205 -23.16 9.00 10.00
C LEU A 205 -22.98 10.49 10.29
N LYS A 206 -23.26 11.37 9.33
CA LYS A 206 -23.17 12.82 9.56
C LYS A 206 -24.09 13.28 10.69
N LYS A 207 -25.31 12.74 10.77
CA LYS A 207 -26.26 13.05 11.84
C LYS A 207 -25.74 12.55 13.19
N ASP A 208 -25.23 11.32 13.23
CA ASP A 208 -24.71 10.68 14.44
C ASP A 208 -23.46 11.38 14.98
N LEU A 209 -22.66 11.98 14.09
CA LEU A 209 -21.46 12.78 14.39
C LEU A 209 -21.73 14.28 14.58
N LEU A 210 -23.00 14.72 14.53
CA LEU A 210 -23.40 16.13 14.64
C LEU A 210 -22.75 17.03 13.57
N LEU A 211 -22.55 16.50 12.37
CA LEU A 211 -22.03 17.22 11.21
C LEU A 211 -23.17 17.86 10.44
N ASP A 212 -23.58 19.06 10.87
CA ASP A 212 -24.77 19.78 10.42
C ASP A 212 -24.50 20.84 9.33
N ARG A 213 -23.24 21.23 9.11
CA ARG A 213 -22.84 22.26 8.14
C ARG A 213 -22.39 21.66 6.80
N PRO A 214 -22.35 22.44 5.72
CA PRO A 214 -21.54 22.09 4.54
C PRO A 214 -20.07 21.82 4.88
N LEU A 215 -19.42 20.86 4.21
CA LEU A 215 -18.00 20.50 4.43
C LEU A 215 -17.06 21.72 4.40
N ARG A 216 -17.32 22.66 3.49
CA ARG A 216 -16.54 23.89 3.30
C ARG A 216 -16.51 24.81 4.53
N ASP A 217 -17.43 24.64 5.46
CA ASP A 217 -17.55 25.47 6.66
C ASP A 217 -16.72 24.91 7.84
N TYR A 218 -16.16 23.69 7.70
CA TYR A 218 -15.26 23.11 8.69
C TYR A 218 -13.83 23.55 8.41
N TRP A 219 -13.40 24.60 9.11
CA TRP A 219 -12.13 25.27 8.90
C TRP A 219 -10.92 24.33 8.78
N PHE A 220 -10.79 23.30 9.61
CA PHE A 220 -9.62 22.42 9.60
C PHE A 220 -9.54 21.44 8.42
N VAL A 221 -10.61 21.26 7.65
CA VAL A 221 -10.62 20.35 6.48
C VAL A 221 -10.88 21.08 5.16
N ALA A 222 -11.15 22.39 5.22
CA ALA A 222 -11.58 23.20 4.08
C ALA A 222 -10.68 24.41 3.78
N GLN A 223 -9.40 24.40 4.18
CA GLN A 223 -8.49 25.53 3.89
C GLN A 223 -7.93 25.50 2.45
N ALA A 224 -8.07 24.38 1.75
CA ALA A 224 -7.52 24.17 0.42
C ALA A 224 -8.46 23.27 -0.42
N GLU A 225 -7.94 22.20 -1.02
CA GLU A 225 -8.71 21.35 -1.92
C GLU A 225 -9.75 20.52 -1.16
N LEU A 226 -10.95 20.40 -1.72
CA LEU A 226 -12.01 19.57 -1.14
C LEU A 226 -12.24 18.27 -1.89
N THR A 227 -11.77 18.18 -3.14
CA THR A 227 -11.95 17.03 -4.03
C THR A 227 -10.61 16.59 -4.61
N ILE A 228 -10.59 15.41 -5.22
CA ILE A 228 -9.43 14.87 -5.92
C ILE A 228 -9.90 14.32 -7.26
N ASP A 229 -9.26 14.72 -8.35
CA ASP A 229 -9.60 14.22 -9.68
C ASP A 229 -9.44 12.71 -9.77
N GLY A 230 -10.50 12.04 -10.21
CA GLY A 230 -10.52 10.58 -10.41
C GLY A 230 -10.66 9.74 -9.14
N VAL A 231 -10.95 10.35 -7.99
CA VAL A 231 -11.21 9.64 -6.73
C VAL A 231 -12.66 9.86 -6.32
N ASN A 232 -13.36 8.77 -5.98
CA ASN A 232 -14.72 8.81 -5.45
C ASN A 232 -14.68 8.54 -3.93
N ASP A 233 -14.81 9.60 -3.12
CA ASP A 233 -14.75 9.46 -1.65
C ASP A 233 -15.84 8.53 -1.09
N LYS A 234 -16.95 8.33 -1.80
CA LYS A 234 -18.03 7.40 -1.39
C LYS A 234 -17.63 5.94 -1.56
N GLU A 235 -17.00 5.62 -2.69
CA GLU A 235 -16.46 4.27 -2.94
C GLU A 235 -15.29 3.98 -2.00
N GLU A 236 -14.41 4.96 -1.77
CA GLU A 236 -13.31 4.80 -0.82
C GLU A 236 -13.82 4.63 0.62
N HIS A 237 -14.88 5.35 1.02
CA HIS A 237 -15.51 5.15 2.33
C HIS A 237 -16.07 3.72 2.47
N GLN A 238 -16.71 3.19 1.42
CA GLN A 238 -17.18 1.81 1.42
C GLN A 238 -16.04 0.83 1.67
N LEU A 239 -14.94 0.96 0.92
CA LEU A 239 -13.76 0.09 1.06
C LEU A 239 -13.15 0.17 2.47
N THR A 240 -13.09 1.38 3.04
CA THR A 240 -12.58 1.57 4.41
C THR A 240 -13.53 0.97 5.46
N ASP A 241 -14.84 1.12 5.31
CA ASP A 241 -15.84 0.57 6.25
C ASP A 241 -15.87 -0.97 6.20
N GLU A 242 -15.83 -1.56 5.00
CA GLU A 242 -15.72 -3.01 4.80
C GLU A 242 -14.38 -3.56 5.35
N ALA A 243 -13.29 -2.80 5.22
CA ALA A 243 -11.99 -3.19 5.75
C ALA A 243 -12.00 -3.29 7.29
N PHE A 244 -12.69 -2.39 8.00
CA PHE A 244 -12.87 -2.52 9.45
C PHE A 244 -13.58 -3.83 9.83
N ASP A 245 -14.60 -4.22 9.07
CA ASP A 245 -15.34 -5.46 9.30
C ASP A 245 -14.44 -6.69 9.08
N ILE A 246 -13.62 -6.69 8.02
CA ILE A 246 -12.65 -7.77 7.74
C ILE A 246 -11.57 -7.87 8.82
N LEU A 247 -11.16 -6.73 9.38
CA LEU A 247 -10.22 -6.65 10.51
C LEU A 247 -10.86 -7.01 11.87
N ASN A 248 -12.13 -7.44 11.87
CA ASN A 248 -12.89 -7.82 13.06
C ASN A 248 -13.07 -6.68 14.08
N PHE A 249 -13.12 -5.42 13.64
CA PHE A 249 -13.59 -4.33 14.50
C PHE A 249 -15.07 -4.53 14.79
N SER A 250 -15.46 -4.42 16.05
CA SER A 250 -16.87 -4.36 16.41
C SER A 250 -17.53 -3.11 15.85
N LYS A 251 -18.86 -3.14 15.68
CA LYS A 251 -19.63 -1.96 15.28
C LYS A 251 -19.41 -0.78 16.21
N GLU A 252 -19.22 -1.04 17.50
CA GLU A 252 -18.94 -0.01 18.50
C GLU A 252 -17.54 0.59 18.31
N GLU A 253 -16.50 -0.23 18.16
CA GLU A 253 -15.14 0.26 17.89
C GLU A 253 -15.08 1.07 16.61
N LYS A 254 -15.71 0.58 15.53
CA LYS A 254 -15.80 1.29 14.25
C LYS A 254 -16.50 2.64 14.39
N ALA A 255 -17.66 2.68 15.07
CA ALA A 255 -18.37 3.92 15.35
C ALA A 255 -17.55 4.88 16.23
N ASN A 256 -16.80 4.36 17.20
CA ASN A 256 -15.92 5.17 18.04
C ASN A 256 -14.74 5.74 17.25
N CYS A 257 -14.18 5.01 16.28
CA CYS A 257 -13.18 5.54 15.35
C CYS A 257 -13.69 6.71 14.50
N TYR A 258 -14.96 6.71 14.10
CA TYR A 258 -15.56 7.84 13.38
C TYR A 258 -15.93 9.02 14.27
N LYS A 259 -16.16 8.79 15.58
CA LYS A 259 -16.50 9.84 16.55
C LYS A 259 -15.31 10.66 17.02
N LEU A 260 -14.12 10.05 17.08
CA LEU A 260 -12.87 10.68 17.52
C LEU A 260 -12.27 11.57 16.42
#